data_AF-A0A1V4JL47-F1
#
_entry.id   AF-A0A1V4JL47-F1
#
_cell.length_a   1.000
_cell.length_b   1.000
_cell.length_c   1.000
_cell.angle_alpha   90.00
_cell.angle_beta   90.00
_cell.angle_gamma   90.00
#
_symmetry.space_group_name_H-M   'P 1'
#
loop_
_entity.id
_entity.type
_entity.pdbx_description
1 polymer ?
#
loop_
_entity_poly.entity_id
_entity_poly.type
_entity_poly.pdbx_seq_one_letter_code
_entity_poly.pdbx_strand_id
1 'polypeptide(L)'
;MRRRTLIQKNFDKLNKLLGNGRRQFNRNKCKVLPRGSRRQKTVTQWNSENTKDEYEGLRIISFMFNMEEKLLNLEGRLHISIVMAFFSSLTPVFIAIICVLIGALLKKINGEKEKSETESKPLSRPWVDEDLKDGNDHHLEEEERYSEAEMIKRSQMLYELLNKRRSVRFLSDEPVPREVIDNVIRTAGTSPSGAHTEPWTFVVVQDPCLKHKIREIVEEEEEINYKKRMGDRWVNDLKRFRTNWIKEYLDTAPYLILIFKQIYGKLPNGKKKTHYYNEISVSIACGILLAALQNVGLYTVTSTPLNCGPQLRVLLQRPANEKLLLLLPVGYPKKDATVPALTRKPLEDIMVLMVWFALWVRCCMNSGASDDNLQRK
;
A
#
# COMPACT_ATOMS: atom_id res chain seq x y z
N MET A 1 -34.39 33.34 8.15
CA MET A 1 -34.35 32.90 9.58
C MET A 1 -34.47 31.38 9.82
N ARG A 2 -34.98 30.53 8.91
CA ARG A 2 -35.13 29.07 9.16
C ARG A 2 -33.90 28.17 8.88
N ARG A 3 -32.82 28.67 8.25
CA ARG A 3 -31.57 27.89 8.01
C ARG A 3 -30.54 27.97 9.15
N ARG A 4 -30.58 29.01 9.99
CA ARG A 4 -29.64 29.15 11.14
C ARG A 4 -29.96 28.20 12.30
N THR A 5 -31.22 27.82 12.48
CA THR A 5 -31.68 26.95 13.58
C THR A 5 -31.35 25.46 13.39
N LEU A 6 -31.19 24.99 12.14
CA LEU A 6 -30.84 23.59 11.86
C LEU A 6 -29.34 23.32 12.06
N ILE A 7 -28.50 24.30 11.73
CA ILE A 7 -27.04 24.25 11.93
C ILE A 7 -26.72 24.27 13.42
N GLN A 8 -27.39 25.12 14.21
CA GLN A 8 -27.21 25.17 15.66
C GLN A 8 -27.65 23.86 16.35
N LYS A 9 -28.80 23.29 15.95
CA LYS A 9 -29.28 22.00 16.48
C LYS A 9 -28.33 20.83 16.17
N ASN A 10 -27.66 20.84 15.01
CA ASN A 10 -26.68 19.82 14.66
C ASN A 10 -25.37 20.00 15.43
N PHE A 11 -24.98 21.24 15.73
CA PHE A 11 -23.80 21.58 16.52
C PHE A 11 -23.93 21.13 17.99
N ASP A 12 -25.09 21.36 18.60
CA ASP A 12 -25.37 20.94 19.99
C ASP A 12 -25.45 19.42 20.14
N LYS A 13 -25.92 18.71 19.09
CA LYS A 13 -25.96 17.25 19.04
C LYS A 13 -24.56 16.64 18.91
N LEU A 14 -23.65 17.32 18.22
CA LEU A 14 -22.24 16.93 18.07
C LEU A 14 -21.47 17.10 19.40
N ASN A 15 -21.69 18.20 20.12
CA ASN A 15 -21.05 18.46 21.42
C ASN A 15 -21.47 17.46 22.51
N LYS A 16 -22.72 16.99 22.49
CA LYS A 16 -23.18 15.91 23.40
C LYS A 16 -22.51 14.56 23.12
N LEU A 17 -22.16 14.27 21.87
CA LEU A 17 -21.47 13.03 21.49
C LEU A 17 -19.98 13.05 21.84
N LEU A 18 -19.36 14.24 21.80
CA LEU A 18 -17.94 14.43 22.09
C LEU A 18 -17.63 14.57 23.60
N GLY A 19 -18.62 14.93 24.43
CA GLY A 19 -18.46 15.13 25.88
C GLY A 19 -18.32 13.86 26.73
N ASN A 20 -18.75 12.69 26.23
CA ASN A 20 -18.79 11.45 27.03
C ASN A 20 -17.50 10.58 26.95
N GLY A 21 -16.44 11.06 26.30
CA GLY A 21 -15.20 10.30 26.07
C GLY A 21 -14.05 10.51 27.05
N ARG A 22 -14.23 11.22 28.18
CA ARG A 22 -13.16 11.37 29.20
C ARG A 22 -13.32 10.35 30.32
N ARG A 23 -12.70 9.17 30.16
CA ARG A 23 -12.23 8.36 31.30
C ARG A 23 -10.82 7.81 31.03
N GLN A 24 -9.90 8.31 31.86
CA GLN A 24 -8.66 7.71 32.39
C GLN A 24 -7.81 6.84 31.46
N PHE A 25 -6.63 7.35 31.09
CA PHE A 25 -5.44 6.52 30.93
C PHE A 25 -4.24 7.15 31.67
N ASN A 26 -3.68 6.35 32.57
CA ASN A 26 -2.74 6.73 33.61
C ASN A 26 -1.31 6.76 33.05
N ARG A 27 -0.60 7.89 33.19
CA ARG A 27 0.84 8.00 32.90
C ARG A 27 1.61 7.47 34.11
N ASN A 28 2.25 6.31 34.01
CA ASN A 28 3.51 6.00 34.68
C ASN A 28 3.99 4.59 34.30
N LYS A 29 5.03 4.53 33.45
CA LYS A 29 6.16 3.57 33.44
C LYS A 29 6.75 3.48 32.03
N CYS A 30 7.83 4.23 31.79
CA CYS A 30 8.85 3.82 30.82
C CYS A 30 10.22 4.02 31.48
N LYS A 31 10.83 2.90 31.87
CA LYS A 31 12.21 2.82 32.36
C LYS A 31 13.17 2.90 31.16
N VAL A 32 14.22 3.67 31.35
CA VAL A 32 15.40 3.79 30.47
C VAL A 32 16.23 2.51 30.55
N LEU A 33 16.77 2.04 29.41
CA LEU A 33 17.89 1.09 29.36
C LEU A 33 18.95 1.59 28.35
N PRO A 34 20.25 1.42 28.64
CA PRO A 34 21.34 2.02 27.86
C PRO A 34 21.79 1.12 26.70
N ARG A 35 22.31 1.73 25.63
CA ARG A 35 23.03 1.02 24.55
C ARG A 35 24.48 1.52 24.46
N GLY A 36 25.41 0.58 24.51
CA GLY A 36 26.75 0.73 23.97
C GLY A 36 27.19 -0.59 23.34
N SER A 37 27.64 -0.55 22.08
CA SER A 37 28.84 -1.22 21.52
C SER A 37 28.79 -1.27 19.98
N ARG A 38 29.94 -0.98 19.35
CA ARG A 38 30.22 -0.80 17.90
C ARG A 38 30.41 -2.10 17.10
N ARG A 39 30.08 -2.06 15.79
CA ARG A 39 30.89 -2.40 14.56
C ARG A 39 29.93 -2.67 13.36
N GLN A 40 29.89 -1.81 12.32
CA GLN A 40 30.54 -1.89 10.97
C GLN A 40 30.13 -3.13 10.14
N LYS A 41 29.74 -3.16 8.84
CA LYS A 41 29.63 -2.33 7.60
C LYS A 41 28.45 -2.94 6.77
N THR A 42 27.78 -2.35 5.77
CA THR A 42 28.16 -1.87 4.41
C THR A 42 26.93 -1.14 3.82
N VAL A 43 26.99 0.17 3.51
CA VAL A 43 27.08 0.80 2.17
C VAL A 43 26.17 0.22 1.07
N THR A 44 25.06 0.91 0.78
CA THR A 44 24.76 1.41 -0.57
C THR A 44 24.19 2.83 -0.51
N GLN A 45 24.74 3.63 -1.40
CA GLN A 45 24.75 5.07 -1.51
C GLN A 45 23.42 5.56 -2.12
N TRP A 46 22.70 6.42 -1.42
CA TRP A 46 21.66 7.28 -1.99
C TRP A 46 22.19 8.71 -1.88
N ASN A 47 22.45 9.32 -3.03
CA ASN A 47 22.93 10.69 -3.13
C ASN A 47 21.81 11.65 -2.70
N SER A 48 22.06 12.43 -1.64
CA SER A 48 21.29 13.63 -1.31
C SER A 48 22.24 14.83 -1.25
N GLU A 49 22.73 15.26 -2.41
CA GLU A 49 23.24 16.62 -2.56
C GLU A 49 22.04 17.56 -2.63
N ASN A 50 21.54 18.01 -1.46
CA ASN A 50 20.75 19.25 -1.28
C ASN A 50 20.34 19.50 0.19
N THR A 51 21.24 19.30 1.17
CA THR A 51 20.91 19.54 2.59
C THR A 51 22.01 20.27 3.37
N LYS A 52 22.78 21.15 2.74
CA LYS A 52 23.77 22.00 3.44
C LYS A 52 23.33 23.45 3.67
N ASP A 53 22.41 23.99 2.85
CA ASP A 53 22.03 25.40 2.97
C ASP A 53 20.89 25.66 3.98
N GLU A 54 20.07 24.65 4.29
CA GLU A 54 18.99 24.79 5.29
C GLU A 54 19.47 24.73 6.75
N TYR A 55 20.69 24.25 7.02
CA TYR A 55 21.23 24.09 8.38
C TYR A 55 21.98 25.31 8.93
N GLU A 56 22.43 26.24 8.08
CA GLU A 56 23.14 27.46 8.53
C GLU A 56 22.17 28.60 8.89
N GLY A 57 21.02 28.72 8.20
CA GLY A 57 19.99 29.71 8.55
C GLY A 57 19.37 29.49 9.94
N LEU A 58 19.18 28.23 10.33
CA LEU A 58 18.64 27.86 11.65
C LEU A 58 19.62 28.12 12.80
N ARG A 59 20.94 28.14 12.53
CA ARG A 59 21.98 28.47 13.54
C ARG A 59 22.04 29.96 13.86
N ILE A 60 21.81 30.83 12.87
CA ILE A 60 21.79 32.29 13.07
C ILE A 60 20.57 32.70 13.90
N ILE A 61 19.40 32.13 13.60
CA ILE A 61 18.17 32.39 14.36
C ILE A 61 18.29 31.88 15.80
N SER A 62 18.89 30.70 16.01
CA SER A 62 19.17 30.17 17.35
C SER A 62 20.20 30.99 18.13
N PHE A 63 21.14 31.67 17.47
CA PHE A 63 22.11 32.57 18.11
C PHE A 63 21.49 33.91 18.49
N MET A 64 20.57 34.44 17.67
CA MET A 64 19.85 35.68 17.97
C MET A 64 18.90 35.51 19.17
N PHE A 65 18.16 34.40 19.25
CA PHE A 65 17.31 34.09 20.41
C PHE A 65 18.10 33.91 21.72
N ASN A 66 19.31 33.32 21.66
CA ASN A 66 20.17 33.12 22.84
C ASN A 66 20.87 34.41 23.31
N MET A 67 20.95 35.45 22.47
CA MET A 67 21.46 36.77 22.88
C MET A 67 20.40 37.61 23.58
N GLU A 68 19.15 37.59 23.12
CA GLU A 68 18.02 38.26 23.81
C GLU A 68 17.81 37.69 25.23
N GLU A 69 17.88 36.37 25.38
CA GLU A 69 17.69 35.70 26.68
C GLU A 69 18.83 36.02 27.69
N LYS A 70 20.04 36.30 27.19
CA LYS A 70 21.19 36.73 28.02
C LYS A 70 21.18 38.22 28.35
N LEU A 71 20.57 39.06 27.52
CA LEU A 71 20.41 40.50 27.77
C LEU A 71 19.29 40.80 28.76
N LEU A 72 18.29 39.92 28.87
CA LEU A 72 17.16 40.04 29.80
C LEU A 72 17.47 39.60 31.25
N ASN A 73 18.59 38.90 31.49
CA ASN A 73 18.94 38.33 32.81
C ASN A 73 20.01 39.09 33.61
N LEU A 74 20.35 40.33 33.22
CA LEU A 74 21.22 41.21 33.98
C LEU A 74 20.40 42.38 34.56
N GLU A 75 19.65 42.11 35.63
CA GLU A 75 19.02 43.16 36.43
C GLU A 75 20.05 43.85 37.36
N GLY A 76 20.26 45.14 37.10
CA GLY A 76 20.82 46.12 38.01
C GLY A 76 20.17 47.47 37.74
N ARG A 77 19.07 47.76 38.44
CA ARG A 77 18.27 48.99 38.27
C ARG A 77 19.03 50.23 38.75
N LEU A 78 19.69 50.95 37.82
CA LEU A 78 19.76 52.43 37.85
C LEU A 78 20.18 53.10 36.53
N HIS A 79 20.30 52.36 35.41
CA HIS A 79 20.76 52.92 34.11
C HIS A 79 19.78 52.76 32.93
N ILE A 80 18.54 52.32 33.18
CA ILE A 80 17.60 51.91 32.12
C ILE A 80 17.02 53.10 31.32
N SER A 81 16.83 54.27 31.94
CA SER A 81 16.26 55.42 31.23
C SER A 81 17.23 56.08 30.24
N ILE A 82 18.55 55.99 30.46
CA ILE A 82 19.56 56.58 29.56
C ILE A 82 19.86 55.62 28.39
N VAL A 83 19.86 54.30 28.65
CA VAL A 83 20.10 53.29 27.61
C VAL A 83 18.91 53.20 26.65
N MET A 84 17.65 53.24 27.13
CA MET A 84 16.49 53.19 26.23
C MET A 84 16.32 54.44 25.34
N ALA A 85 16.75 55.63 25.81
CA ALA A 85 16.73 56.84 24.99
C ALA A 85 17.76 56.79 23.85
N PHE A 86 18.95 56.21 24.09
CA PHE A 86 20.01 56.05 23.09
C PHE A 86 19.68 54.99 22.02
N PHE A 87 18.98 53.91 22.39
CA PHE A 87 18.57 52.88 21.43
C PHE A 87 17.35 53.29 20.56
N SER A 88 16.51 54.23 21.02
CA SER A 88 15.36 54.71 20.24
C SER A 88 15.73 55.62 19.05
N SER A 89 16.88 56.30 19.10
CA SER A 89 17.35 57.21 18.03
C SER A 89 18.30 56.55 17.04
N LEU A 90 18.99 55.48 17.45
CA LEU A 90 19.96 54.74 16.61
C LEU A 90 19.35 53.53 15.88
N THR A 91 18.13 53.12 16.23
CA THR A 91 17.43 51.98 15.61
C THR A 91 17.13 52.15 14.11
N PRO A 92 16.71 53.33 13.59
CA PRO A 92 16.47 53.50 12.16
C PRO A 92 17.76 53.40 11.32
N VAL A 93 18.87 53.91 11.86
CA VAL A 93 20.18 53.92 11.19
C VAL A 93 20.78 52.51 11.16
N PHE A 94 20.66 51.75 12.26
CA PHE A 94 21.08 50.36 12.29
C PHE A 94 20.25 49.47 11.35
N ILE A 95 18.93 49.68 11.30
CA ILE A 95 18.05 48.96 10.35
C ILE A 95 18.42 49.31 8.90
N ALA A 96 18.70 50.59 8.60
CA ALA A 96 19.14 51.00 7.27
C ALA A 96 20.48 50.35 6.86
N ILE A 97 21.46 50.31 7.77
CA ILE A 97 22.76 49.66 7.53
C ILE A 97 22.58 48.15 7.33
N ILE A 98 21.75 47.49 8.14
CA ILE A 98 21.44 46.06 8.00
C ILE A 98 20.73 45.80 6.65
N CYS A 99 19.78 46.64 6.25
CA CYS A 99 19.12 46.53 4.94
C CYS A 99 20.09 46.70 3.77
N VAL A 100 21.06 47.62 3.87
CA VAL A 100 22.11 47.80 2.86
C VAL A 100 23.06 46.60 2.82
N LEU A 101 23.45 46.05 3.98
CA LEU A 101 24.30 44.85 4.07
C LEU A 101 23.58 43.60 3.55
N ILE A 102 22.30 43.42 3.87
CA ILE A 102 21.46 42.34 3.32
C ILE A 102 21.30 42.53 1.81
N GLY A 103 21.06 43.75 1.34
CA GLY A 103 20.98 44.05 -0.10
C GLY A 103 22.29 43.75 -0.84
N ALA A 104 23.45 44.06 -0.24
CA ALA A 104 24.76 43.74 -0.80
C ALA A 104 25.05 42.23 -0.79
N LEU A 105 24.64 41.50 0.27
CA LEU A 105 24.72 40.04 0.36
C LEU A 105 23.82 39.37 -0.68
N LEU A 106 22.57 39.82 -0.83
CA LEU A 106 21.63 39.33 -1.84
C LEU A 106 22.14 39.62 -3.26
N LYS A 107 22.77 40.79 -3.49
CA LYS A 107 23.38 41.13 -4.78
C LYS A 107 24.62 40.26 -5.07
N LYS A 108 25.39 39.88 -4.05
CA LYS A 108 26.54 38.96 -4.20
C LYS A 108 26.07 37.53 -4.48
N ILE A 109 25.02 37.06 -3.82
CA ILE A 109 24.38 35.75 -4.07
C ILE A 109 23.75 35.71 -5.47
N ASN A 110 23.08 36.79 -5.91
CA ASN A 110 22.52 36.86 -7.25
C ASN A 110 23.59 37.03 -8.35
N GLY A 111 24.69 37.75 -8.07
CA GLY A 111 25.82 37.88 -8.99
C GLY A 111 26.64 36.60 -9.16
N GLU A 112 26.59 35.68 -8.19
CA GLU A 112 27.14 34.32 -8.32
C GLU A 112 26.17 33.37 -9.05
N LYS A 113 24.85 33.57 -8.94
CA LYS A 113 23.84 32.84 -9.74
C LYS A 113 23.99 33.10 -11.24
N GLU A 114 24.22 34.34 -11.66
CA GLU A 114 24.40 34.70 -13.09
C GLU A 114 25.67 34.12 -13.73
N LYS A 115 26.68 33.72 -12.94
CA LYS A 115 27.90 33.07 -13.47
C LYS A 115 27.86 31.54 -13.49
N SER A 116 26.78 30.92 -13.00
CA SER A 116 26.61 29.46 -12.95
C SER A 116 25.44 28.93 -13.77
N GLU A 117 24.82 29.76 -14.63
CA GLU A 117 23.94 29.30 -15.70
C GLU A 117 24.77 28.57 -16.76
N THR A 118 25.21 27.37 -16.41
CA THR A 118 25.42 26.32 -17.40
C THR A 118 24.03 26.08 -17.99
N GLU A 119 23.85 26.28 -19.30
CA GLU A 119 22.63 25.91 -20.03
C GLU A 119 22.14 24.54 -19.55
N SER A 120 21.15 24.53 -18.66
CA SER A 120 20.41 23.33 -18.36
C SER A 120 19.60 23.06 -19.61
N LYS A 121 20.07 22.15 -20.46
CA LYS A 121 19.24 21.58 -21.53
C LYS A 121 17.86 21.29 -20.92
N PRO A 122 16.75 21.79 -21.51
CA PRO A 122 15.43 21.43 -21.02
C PRO A 122 15.41 19.90 -20.97
N LEU A 123 15.05 19.37 -19.80
CA LEU A 123 14.95 17.93 -19.58
C LEU A 123 13.78 17.47 -20.45
N SER A 124 14.03 17.21 -21.73
CA SER A 124 13.00 16.73 -22.64
C SER A 124 12.45 15.46 -22.03
N ARG A 125 11.13 15.41 -21.86
CA ARG A 125 10.39 14.22 -21.45
C ARG A 125 9.68 13.74 -22.71
N PRO A 126 10.37 12.99 -23.60
CA PRO A 126 9.85 12.73 -24.94
C PRO A 126 8.46 12.07 -24.87
N TRP A 127 8.24 11.18 -23.90
CA TRP A 127 6.97 10.50 -23.65
C TRP A 127 5.82 11.37 -23.12
N VAL A 128 6.12 12.59 -22.65
CA VAL A 128 5.12 13.55 -22.13
C VAL A 128 4.74 14.54 -23.23
N ASP A 129 5.69 14.87 -24.11
CA ASP A 129 5.54 15.91 -25.14
C ASP A 129 5.30 15.32 -26.55
N GLU A 130 5.51 14.02 -26.74
CA GLU A 130 5.10 13.27 -27.92
C GLU A 130 3.77 12.57 -27.61
N ASP A 131 2.66 13.18 -28.01
CA ASP A 131 1.41 12.43 -28.19
C ASP A 131 1.76 11.20 -29.04
N LEU A 132 1.47 9.99 -28.53
CA LEU A 132 1.67 8.74 -29.24
C LEU A 132 0.77 8.76 -30.49
N LYS A 133 1.33 9.20 -31.62
CA LYS A 133 0.64 9.28 -32.92
C LYS A 133 0.75 7.95 -33.67
N ASP A 134 0.57 6.83 -33.01
CA ASP A 134 0.31 5.57 -33.71
C ASP A 134 -1.21 5.41 -33.84
N GLY A 135 -1.71 5.33 -35.08
CA GLY A 135 -3.16 5.22 -35.38
C GLY A 135 -3.80 3.90 -34.97
N ASN A 136 -3.31 3.26 -33.92
CA ASN A 136 -3.79 2.01 -33.33
C ASN A 136 -4.75 2.25 -32.16
N ASP A 137 -5.10 3.49 -31.86
CA ASP A 137 -6.10 3.80 -30.87
C ASP A 137 -7.46 3.24 -31.31
N HIS A 138 -8.01 2.33 -30.52
CA HIS A 138 -9.37 1.86 -30.67
C HIS A 138 -10.30 2.81 -29.90
N HIS A 139 -11.29 3.36 -30.58
CA HIS A 139 -12.39 4.06 -29.91
C HIS A 139 -13.12 3.05 -29.02
N LEU A 140 -13.24 3.37 -27.72
CA LEU A 140 -14.06 2.60 -26.80
C LEU A 140 -15.49 2.60 -27.35
N GLU A 141 -16.04 1.41 -27.64
CA GLU A 141 -17.48 1.28 -27.85
C GLU A 141 -18.18 1.79 -26.58
N GLU A 142 -19.26 2.56 -26.73
CA GLU A 142 -20.01 3.08 -25.60
C GLU A 142 -20.58 1.90 -24.79
N GLU A 143 -19.86 1.46 -23.75
CA GLU A 143 -20.38 0.46 -22.83
C GLU A 143 -21.69 0.96 -22.22
N GLU A 144 -22.67 0.07 -22.12
CA GLU A 144 -24.00 0.41 -21.61
C GLU A 144 -23.91 0.94 -20.18
N ARG A 145 -24.12 2.24 -20.01
CA ARG A 145 -24.10 2.89 -18.71
C ARG A 145 -25.37 2.54 -17.94
N TYR A 146 -25.23 1.74 -16.87
CA TYR A 146 -26.33 1.42 -15.97
C TYR A 146 -26.86 2.66 -15.22
N SER A 147 -28.16 2.64 -14.90
CA SER A 147 -28.75 3.60 -13.95
C SER A 147 -28.19 3.41 -12.53
N GLU A 148 -28.20 4.46 -11.71
CA GLU A 148 -27.68 4.38 -10.34
C GLU A 148 -28.36 3.28 -9.50
N ALA A 149 -29.68 3.12 -9.66
CA ALA A 149 -30.44 2.08 -8.96
C ALA A 149 -29.96 0.67 -9.36
N GLU A 150 -29.70 0.45 -10.64
CA GLU A 150 -29.18 -0.83 -11.13
C GLU A 150 -27.73 -1.05 -10.68
N MET A 151 -26.89 -0.01 -10.66
CA MET A 151 -25.52 -0.10 -10.12
C MET A 151 -25.51 -0.53 -8.64
N ILE A 152 -26.38 0.05 -7.81
CA ILE A 152 -26.52 -0.32 -6.39
C ILE A 152 -26.96 -1.78 -6.26
N LYS A 153 -27.97 -2.20 -7.04
CA LYS A 153 -28.48 -3.56 -7.01
C LYS A 153 -27.42 -4.58 -7.43
N ARG A 154 -26.74 -4.36 -8.55
CA ARG A 154 -25.72 -5.28 -9.09
C ARG A 154 -24.53 -5.40 -8.15
N SER A 155 -24.05 -4.28 -7.59
CA SER A 155 -22.95 -4.30 -6.62
C SER A 155 -23.30 -5.07 -5.34
N GLN A 156 -24.53 -4.91 -4.82
CA GLN A 156 -25.02 -5.70 -3.68
C GLN A 156 -25.07 -7.19 -4.00
N MET A 157 -25.63 -7.58 -5.16
CA MET A 157 -25.72 -8.98 -5.57
C MET A 157 -24.34 -9.63 -5.73
N LEU A 158 -23.38 -8.92 -6.33
CA LEU A 158 -22.01 -9.40 -6.48
C LEU A 158 -21.33 -9.57 -5.12
N TYR A 159 -21.50 -8.61 -4.22
CA TYR A 159 -21.00 -8.71 -2.85
C TYR A 159 -21.56 -9.96 -2.16
N GLU A 160 -22.87 -10.19 -2.21
CA GLU A 160 -23.51 -11.35 -1.58
C GLU A 160 -23.01 -12.68 -2.18
N LEU A 161 -22.82 -12.74 -3.50
CA LEU A 161 -22.26 -13.91 -4.18
C LEU A 161 -20.84 -14.21 -3.70
N LEU A 162 -19.95 -13.21 -3.72
CA LEU A 162 -18.56 -13.38 -3.32
C LEU A 162 -18.40 -13.57 -1.80
N ASN A 163 -19.34 -13.06 -1.01
CA ASN A 163 -19.38 -13.28 0.43
C ASN A 163 -19.71 -14.74 0.78
N LYS A 164 -20.47 -15.46 -0.05
CA LYS A 164 -20.70 -16.91 0.12
C LYS A 164 -19.44 -17.75 -0.09
N ARG A 165 -18.45 -17.25 -0.84
CA ARG A 165 -17.20 -17.98 -1.09
C ARG A 165 -16.46 -18.31 0.20
N ARG A 166 -16.18 -19.59 0.39
CA ARG A 166 -15.29 -20.11 1.45
C ARG A 166 -14.18 -20.94 0.81
N SER A 167 -13.03 -21.03 1.49
CA SER A 167 -11.97 -21.94 1.05
C SER A 167 -12.29 -23.34 1.54
N VAL A 168 -12.60 -24.25 0.61
CA VAL A 168 -13.04 -25.62 0.88
C VAL A 168 -11.89 -26.59 0.68
N ARG A 169 -11.66 -27.46 1.66
CA ARG A 169 -10.56 -28.46 1.66
C ARG A 169 -11.06 -29.90 1.46
N PHE A 170 -12.37 -30.10 1.39
CA PHE A 170 -13.00 -31.40 1.17
C PHE A 170 -13.75 -31.33 -0.15
N LEU A 171 -13.10 -31.76 -1.22
CA LEU A 171 -13.62 -31.69 -2.58
C LEU A 171 -14.05 -33.09 -3.05
N SER A 172 -15.18 -33.12 -3.75
CA SER A 172 -15.74 -34.28 -4.46
C SER A 172 -14.88 -34.62 -5.68
N ASP A 173 -14.93 -35.88 -6.09
CA ASP A 173 -14.37 -36.40 -7.34
C ASP A 173 -15.35 -36.30 -8.53
N GLU A 174 -16.55 -35.77 -8.28
CA GLU A 174 -17.55 -35.50 -9.32
C GLU A 174 -16.95 -34.67 -10.47
N PRO A 175 -17.11 -35.11 -11.73
CA PRO A 175 -16.50 -34.46 -12.88
C PRO A 175 -17.07 -33.06 -13.09
N VAL A 176 -16.18 -32.14 -13.49
CA VAL A 176 -16.54 -30.77 -13.89
C VAL A 176 -16.37 -30.66 -15.41
N PRO A 177 -17.30 -30.03 -16.15
CA PRO A 177 -17.15 -29.83 -17.58
C PRO A 177 -15.87 -29.03 -17.91
N ARG A 178 -15.06 -29.53 -18.84
CA ARG A 178 -13.79 -28.90 -19.21
C ARG A 178 -13.96 -27.46 -19.70
N GLU A 179 -15.02 -27.20 -20.44
CA GLU A 179 -15.33 -25.86 -20.95
C GLU A 179 -15.54 -24.83 -19.82
N VAL A 180 -16.08 -25.25 -18.67
CA VAL A 180 -16.21 -24.38 -17.50
C VAL A 180 -14.82 -23.96 -16.99
N ILE A 181 -13.87 -24.91 -16.93
CA ILE A 181 -12.48 -24.63 -16.52
C ILE A 181 -11.79 -23.69 -17.52
N ASP A 182 -11.97 -23.92 -18.82
CA ASP A 182 -11.41 -23.06 -19.86
C ASP A 182 -11.97 -21.64 -19.76
N ASN A 183 -13.28 -21.49 -19.54
CA ASN A 183 -13.95 -20.20 -19.42
C ASN A 183 -13.48 -19.42 -18.19
N VAL A 184 -13.38 -20.04 -17.00
CA VAL A 184 -12.90 -19.32 -15.80
C VAL A 184 -11.43 -18.89 -15.94
N ILE A 185 -10.60 -19.66 -16.67
CA ILE A 185 -9.21 -19.28 -16.97
C ILE A 185 -9.16 -18.15 -17.99
N ARG A 186 -10.01 -18.16 -19.04
CA ARG A 186 -10.15 -17.03 -19.97
C ARG A 186 -10.54 -15.76 -19.23
N THR A 187 -11.50 -15.86 -18.30
CA THR A 187 -11.88 -14.73 -17.43
C THR A 187 -10.70 -14.25 -16.59
N ALA A 188 -9.89 -15.14 -16.03
CA ALA A 188 -8.66 -14.73 -15.31
C ALA A 188 -7.64 -14.03 -16.23
N GLY A 189 -7.56 -14.44 -17.50
CA GLY A 189 -6.72 -13.84 -18.53
C GLY A 189 -7.09 -12.39 -18.90
N THR A 190 -8.31 -11.93 -18.56
CA THR A 190 -8.71 -10.53 -18.76
C THR A 190 -8.17 -9.58 -17.68
N SER A 191 -7.34 -10.09 -16.76
CA SER A 191 -6.74 -9.29 -15.70
C SER A 191 -5.87 -8.16 -16.25
N PRO A 192 -5.78 -7.01 -15.58
CA PRO A 192 -4.75 -6.03 -15.88
C PRO A 192 -3.35 -6.61 -15.59
N SER A 193 -2.34 -6.11 -16.31
CA SER A 193 -0.94 -6.44 -16.06
C SER A 193 -0.01 -5.26 -16.35
N GLY A 194 1.09 -5.16 -15.61
CA GLY A 194 2.08 -4.11 -15.81
C GLY A 194 2.63 -4.12 -17.23
N ALA A 195 2.47 -2.99 -17.94
CA ALA A 195 2.85 -2.83 -19.35
C ALA A 195 2.26 -3.91 -20.29
N HIS A 196 1.04 -4.38 -19.99
CA HIS A 196 0.33 -5.39 -20.78
C HIS A 196 1.22 -6.62 -21.09
N THR A 197 1.86 -7.14 -20.05
CA THR A 197 2.82 -8.26 -20.16
C THR A 197 2.19 -9.63 -20.00
N GLU A 198 0.97 -9.70 -19.48
CA GLU A 198 0.20 -10.94 -19.25
C GLU A 198 1.05 -12.09 -18.66
N PRO A 199 1.74 -11.85 -17.52
CA PRO A 199 2.88 -12.69 -17.10
C PRO A 199 2.43 -13.95 -16.35
N TRP A 200 1.40 -14.65 -16.82
CA TRP A 200 0.78 -15.80 -16.17
C TRP A 200 0.77 -17.04 -17.06
N THR A 201 0.91 -18.19 -16.41
CA THR A 201 0.65 -19.49 -17.02
C THR A 201 -0.25 -20.28 -16.06
N PHE A 202 -1.42 -20.70 -16.55
CA PHE A 202 -2.34 -21.56 -15.80
C PHE A 202 -2.15 -23.02 -16.25
N VAL A 203 -1.48 -23.83 -15.45
CA VAL A 203 -1.26 -25.25 -15.73
C VAL A 203 -2.42 -26.05 -15.14
N VAL A 204 -3.25 -26.62 -16.01
CA VAL A 204 -4.41 -27.44 -15.63
C VAL A 204 -4.03 -28.91 -15.65
N VAL A 205 -4.20 -29.60 -14.52
CA VAL A 205 -3.88 -31.02 -14.35
C VAL A 205 -5.16 -31.78 -14.01
N GLN A 206 -5.52 -32.74 -14.86
CA GLN A 206 -6.63 -33.67 -14.66
C GLN A 206 -6.15 -35.12 -14.46
N ASP A 207 -5.00 -35.46 -15.01
CA ASP A 207 -4.42 -36.82 -14.98
C ASP A 207 -4.23 -37.31 -13.53
N PRO A 208 -4.87 -38.42 -13.11
CA PRO A 208 -4.78 -38.92 -11.75
C PRO A 208 -3.35 -39.22 -11.30
N CYS A 209 -2.53 -39.80 -12.18
CA CYS A 209 -1.14 -40.14 -11.88
C CYS A 209 -0.29 -38.89 -11.60
N LEU A 210 -0.46 -37.85 -12.42
CA LEU A 210 0.24 -36.58 -12.26
C LEU A 210 -0.25 -35.81 -11.02
N LYS A 211 -1.55 -35.83 -10.73
CA LYS A 211 -2.11 -35.29 -9.48
C LYS A 211 -1.50 -35.96 -8.24
N HIS A 212 -1.37 -37.27 -8.27
CA HIS A 212 -0.77 -38.03 -7.18
C HIS A 212 0.71 -37.67 -6.96
N LYS A 213 1.51 -37.56 -8.02
CA LYS A 213 2.90 -37.08 -7.92
C LYS A 213 3.00 -35.66 -7.35
N ILE A 214 2.07 -34.78 -7.70
CA ILE A 214 1.98 -33.43 -7.13
C ILE A 214 1.69 -33.52 -5.63
N ARG A 215 0.76 -34.40 -5.23
CA ARG A 215 0.42 -34.64 -3.84
C ARG A 215 1.61 -35.11 -3.03
N GLU A 216 2.35 -36.13 -3.49
CA GLU A 216 3.53 -36.66 -2.81
C GLU A 216 4.55 -35.54 -2.50
N ILE A 217 4.91 -34.74 -3.51
CA ILE A 217 5.82 -33.60 -3.35
C ILE A 217 5.30 -32.60 -2.32
N VAL A 218 4.00 -32.27 -2.38
CA VAL A 218 3.41 -31.28 -1.48
C VAL A 218 3.35 -31.79 -0.04
N GLU A 219 2.96 -33.05 0.18
CA GLU A 219 2.85 -33.63 1.52
C GLU A 219 4.23 -33.79 2.18
N GLU A 220 5.25 -34.22 1.42
CA GLU A 220 6.64 -34.34 1.92
C GLU A 220 7.18 -32.98 2.39
N GLU A 221 7.07 -31.94 1.56
CA GLU A 221 7.56 -30.61 1.91
C GLU A 221 6.72 -29.96 3.02
N GLU A 222 5.40 -30.17 3.04
CA GLU A 222 4.53 -29.69 4.11
C GLU A 222 4.84 -30.37 5.45
N GLU A 223 5.15 -31.66 5.48
CA GLU A 223 5.57 -32.34 6.71
C GLU A 223 6.82 -31.68 7.30
N ILE A 224 7.81 -31.37 6.46
CA ILE A 224 9.01 -30.65 6.87
C ILE A 224 8.66 -29.22 7.32
N ASN A 225 7.73 -28.55 6.62
CA ASN A 225 7.30 -27.21 6.98
C ASN A 225 6.65 -27.16 8.37
N TYR A 226 5.70 -28.05 8.65
CA TYR A 226 5.03 -28.15 9.94
C TYR A 226 5.99 -28.54 11.07
N LYS A 227 6.92 -29.47 10.83
CA LYS A 227 7.84 -29.95 11.87
C LYS A 227 9.02 -29.00 12.15
N LYS A 228 9.47 -28.23 11.15
CA LYS A 228 10.76 -27.50 11.25
C LYS A 228 10.72 -26.06 10.75
N ARG A 229 10.12 -25.77 9.59
CA ARG A 229 10.35 -24.48 8.90
C ARG A 229 9.38 -23.36 9.28
N MET A 230 8.13 -23.67 9.60
CA MET A 230 7.10 -22.67 9.92
C MET A 230 7.28 -22.09 11.33
N GLY A 231 7.88 -22.86 12.25
CA GLY A 231 8.05 -22.49 13.66
C GLY A 231 6.72 -22.47 14.44
N ASP A 232 6.82 -22.43 15.77
CA ASP A 232 5.66 -22.62 16.66
C ASP A 232 4.56 -21.58 16.47
N ARG A 233 4.94 -20.32 16.23
CA ARG A 233 3.97 -19.22 16.06
C ARG A 233 3.05 -19.48 14.87
N TRP A 234 3.63 -19.78 13.71
CA TRP A 234 2.84 -20.01 12.50
C TRP A 234 2.01 -21.28 12.63
N VAL A 235 2.58 -22.37 13.17
CA VAL A 235 1.82 -23.60 13.42
C VAL A 235 0.62 -23.35 14.36
N ASN A 236 0.79 -22.53 15.40
CA ASN A 236 -0.30 -22.14 16.29
C ASN A 236 -1.38 -21.32 15.58
N ASP A 237 -1.00 -20.37 14.72
CA ASP A 237 -1.95 -19.58 13.92
C ASP A 237 -2.78 -20.46 12.96
N LEU A 238 -2.24 -21.62 12.56
CA LEU A 238 -2.91 -22.58 11.68
C LEU A 238 -3.92 -23.49 12.40
N LYS A 239 -3.82 -23.68 13.72
CA LYS A 239 -4.67 -24.61 14.49
C LYS A 239 -6.17 -24.38 14.26
N ARG A 240 -6.60 -23.12 14.16
CA ARG A 240 -8.01 -22.76 13.92
C ARG A 240 -8.56 -23.27 12.58
N PHE A 241 -7.70 -23.54 11.61
CA PHE A 241 -8.09 -24.08 10.30
C PHE A 241 -8.07 -25.61 10.28
N ARG A 242 -7.54 -26.27 11.32
CA ARG A 242 -7.39 -27.72 11.43
C ARG A 242 -6.67 -28.33 10.22
N THR A 243 -5.67 -27.61 9.71
CA THR A 243 -4.84 -28.08 8.60
C THR A 243 -3.66 -28.88 9.10
N ASN A 244 -3.26 -29.90 8.35
CA ASN A 244 -2.05 -30.68 8.55
C ASN A 244 -1.31 -30.80 7.20
N TRP A 245 -0.28 -31.66 7.14
CA TRP A 245 0.47 -31.93 5.92
C TRP A 245 -0.26 -32.84 4.93
N ILE A 246 -1.31 -33.57 5.33
CA ILE A 246 -2.08 -34.47 4.47
C ILE A 246 -3.05 -33.65 3.60
N LYS A 247 -2.94 -33.81 2.28
CA LYS A 247 -3.67 -33.03 1.26
C LYS A 247 -4.45 -33.93 0.31
N GLU A 248 -5.36 -34.75 0.85
CA GLU A 248 -6.22 -35.69 0.08
C GLU A 248 -6.91 -35.02 -1.12
N TYR A 249 -7.32 -33.76 -0.97
CA TYR A 249 -7.96 -32.98 -2.03
C TYR A 249 -7.12 -32.81 -3.30
N LEU A 250 -5.80 -33.06 -3.25
CA LEU A 250 -4.94 -33.05 -4.44
C LEU A 250 -5.20 -34.26 -5.34
N ASP A 251 -5.64 -35.39 -4.78
CA ASP A 251 -6.07 -36.56 -5.55
C ASP A 251 -7.55 -36.48 -5.90
N THR A 252 -8.42 -36.11 -4.94
CA THR A 252 -9.88 -36.19 -5.15
C THR A 252 -10.41 -35.12 -6.09
N ALA A 253 -9.90 -33.88 -6.04
CA ALA A 253 -10.41 -32.81 -6.88
C ALA A 253 -10.25 -33.15 -8.38
N PRO A 254 -11.28 -32.96 -9.23
CA PRO A 254 -11.21 -33.33 -10.65
C PRO A 254 -10.13 -32.53 -11.41
N TYR A 255 -9.84 -31.31 -10.99
CA TYR A 255 -8.78 -30.47 -11.57
C TYR A 255 -7.87 -29.87 -10.51
N LEU A 256 -6.57 -29.79 -10.82
CA LEU A 256 -5.64 -28.88 -10.15
C LEU A 256 -5.26 -27.77 -11.13
N ILE A 257 -5.34 -26.52 -10.70
CA ILE A 257 -4.85 -25.36 -11.43
C ILE A 257 -3.62 -24.82 -10.71
N LEU A 258 -2.45 -25.03 -11.30
CA LEU A 258 -1.19 -24.48 -10.80
C LEU A 258 -0.88 -23.20 -11.56
N ILE A 259 -0.81 -22.09 -10.82
CA ILE A 259 -0.69 -20.76 -11.37
C ILE A 259 0.76 -20.33 -11.25
N PHE A 260 1.44 -20.22 -12.38
CA PHE A 260 2.83 -19.78 -12.45
C PHE A 260 2.88 -18.31 -12.86
N LYS A 261 3.70 -17.53 -12.16
CA LYS A 261 4.13 -16.22 -12.61
C LYS A 261 5.37 -16.35 -13.50
N GLN A 262 5.36 -15.66 -14.63
CA GLN A 262 6.50 -15.50 -15.51
C GLN A 262 7.33 -14.32 -15.01
N ILE A 263 8.52 -14.60 -14.47
CA ILE A 263 9.43 -13.56 -13.93
C ILE A 263 9.94 -12.65 -15.05
N TYR A 264 10.10 -13.22 -16.24
CA TYR A 264 10.45 -12.53 -17.47
C TYR A 264 9.86 -13.30 -18.65
N GLY A 265 9.59 -12.59 -19.74
CA GLY A 265 9.19 -13.16 -21.03
C GLY A 265 10.39 -13.34 -21.95
N LYS A 266 10.15 -13.86 -23.15
CA LYS A 266 11.15 -13.96 -24.22
C LYS A 266 10.62 -13.23 -25.46
N LEU A 267 11.42 -12.34 -26.02
CA LEU A 267 11.17 -11.71 -27.31
C LEU A 267 11.48 -12.70 -28.45
N PRO A 268 10.97 -12.47 -29.68
CA PRO A 268 11.25 -13.33 -30.83
C PRO A 268 12.75 -13.53 -31.13
N ASN A 269 13.57 -12.52 -30.81
CA ASN A 269 15.03 -12.56 -30.94
C ASN A 269 15.75 -13.28 -29.77
N GLY A 270 15.01 -13.93 -28.87
CA GLY A 270 15.55 -14.66 -27.71
C GLY A 270 15.93 -13.79 -26.51
N LYS A 271 15.90 -12.45 -26.62
CA LYS A 271 16.19 -11.55 -25.49
C LYS A 271 15.09 -11.63 -24.43
N LYS A 272 15.45 -11.37 -23.17
CA LYS A 272 14.48 -11.33 -22.07
C LYS A 272 13.59 -10.09 -22.18
N LYS A 273 12.27 -10.27 -22.09
CA LYS A 273 11.27 -9.19 -21.90
C LYS A 273 11.02 -9.03 -20.41
N THR A 274 11.15 -7.82 -19.89
CA THR A 274 10.86 -7.55 -18.48
C THR A 274 9.36 -7.61 -18.21
N HIS A 275 8.96 -8.34 -17.16
CA HIS A 275 7.58 -8.35 -16.67
C HIS A 275 7.48 -7.53 -15.39
N TYR A 276 7.03 -6.29 -15.51
CA TYR A 276 6.88 -5.37 -14.39
C TYR A 276 5.74 -5.81 -13.48
N TYR A 277 5.98 -5.79 -12.16
CA TYR A 277 4.97 -6.15 -11.15
C TYR A 277 4.29 -7.51 -11.42
N ASN A 278 5.03 -8.50 -11.92
CA ASN A 278 4.48 -9.79 -12.34
C ASN A 278 3.72 -10.51 -11.22
N GLU A 279 4.25 -10.52 -9.99
CA GLU A 279 3.59 -11.16 -8.85
C GLU A 279 2.23 -10.51 -8.51
N ILE A 280 2.16 -9.18 -8.54
CA ILE A 280 0.91 -8.43 -8.31
C ILE A 280 -0.07 -8.70 -9.45
N SER A 281 0.40 -8.62 -10.70
CA SER A 281 -0.42 -8.86 -11.89
C SER A 281 -1.05 -10.26 -11.87
N VAL A 282 -0.24 -11.30 -11.59
CA VAL A 282 -0.74 -12.67 -11.49
C VAL A 282 -1.66 -12.86 -10.27
N SER A 283 -1.39 -12.19 -9.14
CA SER A 283 -2.28 -12.25 -7.97
C SER A 283 -3.66 -11.61 -8.23
N ILE A 284 -3.74 -10.54 -9.02
CA ILE A 284 -5.02 -9.96 -9.46
C ILE A 284 -5.77 -10.96 -10.34
N ALA A 285 -5.08 -11.59 -11.30
CA ALA A 285 -5.66 -12.65 -12.13
C ALA A 285 -6.19 -13.82 -11.29
N CYS A 286 -5.50 -14.18 -10.20
CA CYS A 286 -5.99 -15.18 -9.25
C CYS A 286 -7.27 -14.73 -8.53
N GLY A 287 -7.37 -13.44 -8.16
CA GLY A 287 -8.59 -12.88 -7.59
C GLY A 287 -9.79 -12.98 -8.53
N ILE A 288 -9.58 -12.66 -9.81
CA ILE A 288 -10.60 -12.80 -10.87
C ILE A 288 -10.97 -14.27 -11.06
N LEU A 289 -9.98 -15.18 -11.11
CA LEU A 289 -10.23 -16.62 -11.20
C LEU A 289 -11.09 -17.14 -10.04
N LEU A 290 -10.80 -16.71 -8.81
CA LEU A 290 -11.58 -17.10 -7.62
C LEU A 290 -13.02 -16.58 -7.68
N ALA A 291 -13.23 -15.38 -8.21
CA ALA A 291 -14.57 -14.83 -8.43
C ALA A 291 -15.32 -15.61 -9.52
N ALA A 292 -14.65 -15.95 -10.62
CA ALA A 292 -15.22 -16.74 -11.72
C ALA A 292 -15.62 -18.14 -11.25
N LEU A 293 -14.77 -18.83 -10.48
CA LEU A 293 -15.08 -20.13 -9.88
C LEU A 293 -16.32 -20.07 -8.98
N GLN A 294 -16.40 -19.06 -8.11
CA GLN A 294 -17.57 -18.87 -7.25
C GLN A 294 -18.85 -18.62 -8.07
N ASN A 295 -18.75 -17.87 -9.17
CA ASN A 295 -19.87 -17.56 -10.04
C ASN A 295 -20.45 -18.80 -10.72
N VAL A 296 -19.61 -19.74 -11.13
CA VAL A 296 -20.04 -20.99 -11.77
C VAL A 296 -20.35 -22.12 -10.77
N GLY A 297 -20.34 -21.83 -9.47
CA GLY A 297 -20.70 -22.80 -8.42
C GLY A 297 -19.59 -23.79 -8.05
N LEU A 298 -18.33 -23.53 -8.43
CA LEU A 298 -17.18 -24.35 -8.08
C LEU A 298 -16.43 -23.82 -6.86
N TYR A 299 -15.78 -24.73 -6.15
CA TYR A 299 -15.07 -24.43 -4.91
C TYR A 299 -13.59 -24.80 -5.01
N THR A 300 -12.78 -24.11 -4.21
CA THR A 300 -11.34 -24.32 -4.14
C THR A 300 -10.80 -23.88 -2.78
N VAL A 301 -9.53 -24.19 -2.52
CA VAL A 301 -8.72 -23.58 -1.46
C VAL A 301 -7.46 -23.01 -2.09
N THR A 302 -7.22 -21.73 -1.86
CA THR A 302 -5.94 -21.12 -2.23
C THR A 302 -4.82 -21.71 -1.37
N SER A 303 -3.92 -22.47 -1.99
CA SER A 303 -2.74 -23.02 -1.32
C SER A 303 -1.44 -22.46 -1.90
N THR A 304 -0.47 -22.24 -1.01
CA THR A 304 0.89 -21.80 -1.32
C THR A 304 1.84 -22.88 -0.80
N PRO A 305 2.07 -23.97 -1.56
CA PRO A 305 2.88 -25.09 -1.08
C PRO A 305 4.35 -24.64 -0.99
N LEU A 306 4.73 -24.20 0.21
CA LEU A 306 6.02 -23.57 0.49
C LEU A 306 7.15 -24.55 0.19
N ASN A 307 8.16 -24.09 -0.54
CA ASN A 307 9.33 -24.85 -1.02
C ASN A 307 9.06 -25.91 -2.09
N CYS A 308 7.81 -26.17 -2.48
CA CYS A 308 7.48 -27.13 -3.55
C CYS A 308 7.72 -26.58 -4.96
N GLY A 309 7.81 -25.25 -5.10
CA GLY A 309 7.86 -24.55 -6.40
C GLY A 309 8.89 -25.11 -7.40
N PRO A 310 10.17 -25.30 -7.02
CA PRO A 310 11.18 -25.86 -7.94
C PRO A 310 10.88 -27.28 -8.42
N GLN A 311 10.46 -28.17 -7.51
CA GLN A 311 10.16 -29.57 -7.86
C GLN A 311 8.91 -29.66 -8.74
N LEU A 312 7.83 -28.94 -8.38
CA LEU A 312 6.60 -28.89 -9.17
C LEU A 312 6.84 -28.28 -10.56
N ARG A 313 7.71 -27.27 -10.67
CA ARG A 313 8.10 -26.70 -11.97
C ARG A 313 8.78 -27.74 -12.86
N VAL A 314 9.68 -28.55 -12.31
CA VAL A 314 10.39 -29.61 -13.05
C VAL A 314 9.44 -30.73 -13.44
N LEU A 315 8.61 -31.20 -12.50
CA LEU A 315 7.60 -32.25 -12.74
C LEU A 315 6.66 -31.86 -13.90
N LEU A 316 6.21 -30.59 -13.92
CA LEU A 316 5.29 -30.05 -14.93
C LEU A 316 6.01 -29.50 -16.17
N GLN A 317 7.32 -29.77 -16.29
CA GLN A 317 8.15 -29.37 -17.44
C GLN A 317 8.05 -27.86 -17.76
N ARG A 318 7.91 -27.03 -16.72
CA ARG A 318 7.79 -25.58 -16.87
C ARG A 318 9.16 -24.92 -16.98
N PRO A 319 9.29 -23.89 -17.84
CA PRO A 319 10.57 -23.25 -18.10
C PRO A 319 11.10 -22.50 -16.86
N ALA A 320 12.40 -22.25 -16.82
CA ALA A 320 13.05 -21.63 -15.65
C ALA A 320 12.61 -20.17 -15.37
N ASN A 321 11.95 -19.51 -16.32
CA ASN A 321 11.37 -18.18 -16.14
C ASN A 321 10.04 -18.21 -15.39
N GLU A 322 9.45 -19.38 -15.16
CA GLU A 322 8.19 -19.53 -14.44
C GLU A 322 8.43 -19.97 -12.98
N LYS A 323 7.69 -19.35 -12.06
CA LYS A 323 7.66 -19.73 -10.65
C LYS A 323 6.23 -19.96 -10.21
N LEU A 324 5.98 -21.07 -9.51
CA LEU A 324 4.69 -21.36 -8.92
C LEU A 324 4.32 -20.23 -7.93
N LEU A 325 3.13 -19.68 -8.09
CA LEU A 325 2.55 -18.71 -7.18
C LEU A 325 1.50 -19.37 -6.29
N LEU A 326 0.49 -20.00 -6.89
CA LEU A 326 -0.62 -20.67 -6.19
C LEU A 326 -0.90 -22.04 -6.80
N LEU A 327 -1.43 -22.95 -5.97
CA LEU A 327 -2.05 -24.20 -6.38
C LEU A 327 -3.50 -24.21 -5.90
N LEU A 328 -4.43 -24.37 -6.84
CA LEU A 328 -5.87 -24.42 -6.60
C LEU A 328 -6.43 -25.80 -6.99
N PRO A 329 -6.83 -26.65 -6.04
CA PRO A 329 -7.67 -27.81 -6.34
C PRO A 329 -9.11 -27.33 -6.59
N VAL A 330 -9.74 -27.75 -7.69
CA VAL A 330 -11.04 -27.22 -8.14
C VAL A 330 -12.03 -28.36 -8.31
N GLY A 331 -13.22 -28.19 -7.75
CA GLY A 331 -14.33 -29.14 -7.86
C GLY A 331 -15.55 -28.74 -7.04
N TYR A 332 -16.51 -29.64 -6.97
CA TYR A 332 -17.64 -29.53 -6.05
C TYR A 332 -17.20 -29.86 -4.60
N PRO A 333 -17.85 -29.32 -3.57
CA PRO A 333 -17.61 -29.72 -2.19
C PRO A 333 -18.15 -31.14 -1.95
N LYS A 334 -17.49 -31.93 -1.09
CA LYS A 334 -18.10 -33.18 -0.57
C LYS A 334 -19.41 -32.84 0.17
N LYS A 335 -20.36 -33.78 0.24
CA LYS A 335 -21.67 -33.57 0.91
C LYS A 335 -21.54 -33.19 2.39
N ASP A 336 -20.49 -33.70 3.04
CA ASP A 336 -20.14 -33.47 4.44
C ASP A 336 -19.02 -32.43 4.62
N ALA A 337 -18.67 -31.68 3.57
CA ALA A 337 -17.58 -30.70 3.62
C ALA A 337 -17.85 -29.64 4.70
N THR A 338 -16.90 -29.50 5.62
CA THR A 338 -16.96 -28.48 6.66
C THR A 338 -16.00 -27.33 6.38
N VAL A 339 -16.35 -26.16 6.89
CA VAL A 339 -15.48 -24.97 6.89
C VAL A 339 -15.38 -24.41 8.31
N PRO A 340 -14.21 -23.89 8.73
CA PRO A 340 -14.10 -23.24 10.03
C PRO A 340 -15.09 -22.07 10.17
N ALA A 341 -15.69 -21.88 11.35
CA ALA A 341 -16.63 -20.80 11.61
C ALA A 341 -15.91 -19.45 11.81
N LEU A 342 -15.35 -18.90 10.72
CA LEU A 342 -14.62 -17.63 10.70
C LEU A 342 -15.54 -16.50 10.23
N THR A 343 -15.42 -15.35 10.87
CA THR A 343 -16.08 -14.11 10.46
C THR A 343 -15.12 -13.25 9.64
N ARG A 344 -15.64 -12.55 8.63
CA ARG A 344 -14.90 -11.48 7.95
C ARG A 344 -14.97 -10.20 8.80
N LYS A 345 -13.98 -9.33 8.63
CA LYS A 345 -14.02 -7.99 9.22
C LYS A 345 -15.22 -7.21 8.67
N PRO A 346 -15.85 -6.35 9.49
CA PRO A 346 -16.90 -5.45 9.02
C PRO A 346 -16.31 -4.33 8.13
N LEU A 347 -17.16 -3.57 7.44
CA LEU A 347 -16.74 -2.58 6.44
C LEU A 347 -15.89 -1.47 7.04
N GLU A 348 -16.26 -0.99 8.23
CA GLU A 348 -15.57 0.05 8.99
C GLU A 348 -14.12 -0.29 9.35
N ASP A 349 -13.77 -1.58 9.40
CA ASP A 349 -12.42 -2.06 9.68
C ASP A 349 -11.53 -2.17 8.42
N ILE A 350 -12.11 -2.04 7.23
CA ILE A 350 -11.41 -2.23 5.94
C ILE A 350 -11.52 -1.04 4.99
N MET A 351 -12.43 -0.08 5.25
CA MET A 351 -12.62 1.12 4.45
C MET A 351 -12.39 2.38 5.29
N VAL A 352 -11.45 3.23 4.86
CA VAL A 352 -11.21 4.55 5.44
C VAL A 352 -11.62 5.61 4.44
N LEU A 353 -12.68 6.35 4.75
CA LEU A 353 -13.08 7.52 3.98
C LEU A 353 -12.33 8.76 4.50
N MET A 354 -11.39 9.27 3.71
CA MET A 354 -10.74 10.56 4.02
C MET A 354 -11.59 11.71 3.49
N VAL A 355 -12.08 12.56 4.39
CA VAL A 355 -12.74 13.81 4.03
C VAL A 355 -11.81 14.97 4.38
N TRP A 356 -11.28 15.65 3.36
CA TRP A 356 -10.26 16.69 3.49
C TRP A 356 -10.66 17.83 4.46
N PHE A 357 -11.96 18.14 4.51
CA PHE A 357 -12.52 19.17 5.40
C PHE A 357 -12.38 18.84 6.90
N ALA A 358 -12.36 17.55 7.27
CA ALA A 358 -12.24 17.12 8.68
C ALA A 358 -10.80 17.22 9.21
N LEU A 359 -9.79 17.14 8.33
CA LEU A 359 -8.39 17.33 8.69
C LEU A 359 -8.08 18.81 8.99
N TRP A 360 -8.67 19.75 8.24
CA TRP A 360 -8.50 21.18 8.49
C TRP A 360 -9.06 21.60 9.86
N VAL A 361 -10.29 21.20 10.21
CA VAL A 361 -10.89 21.51 11.52
C VAL A 361 -10.06 20.91 12.67
N ARG A 362 -9.54 19.69 12.51
CA ARG A 362 -8.72 19.05 13.56
C ARG A 362 -7.32 19.67 13.67
N CYS A 363 -6.78 20.21 12.57
CA CYS A 363 -5.53 20.97 12.57
C CYS A 363 -5.74 22.33 13.27
N CYS A 364 -6.78 23.09 12.87
CA CYS A 364 -7.14 24.38 13.46
C CYS A 364 -7.54 24.29 14.94
N MET A 365 -8.10 23.18 15.40
CA MET A 365 -8.40 22.97 16.83
C MET A 365 -7.17 22.57 17.67
N ASN A 366 -6.11 22.04 17.07
CA ASN A 366 -4.89 21.63 17.76
C ASN A 366 -3.78 22.69 17.73
N SER A 367 -3.73 23.51 16.68
CA SER A 367 -2.98 24.77 16.68
C SER A 367 -3.89 25.83 17.28
N GLY A 368 -3.74 26.15 18.56
CA GLY A 368 -4.55 27.17 19.25
C GLY A 368 -4.37 28.56 18.63
N ALA A 369 -4.96 28.80 17.46
CA ALA A 369 -5.10 30.09 16.85
C ALA A 369 -6.34 30.74 17.47
N SER A 370 -6.09 31.69 18.36
CA SER A 370 -7.11 32.59 18.90
C SER A 370 -7.85 33.29 17.77
N ASP A 371 -9.15 33.37 17.98
CA ASP A 371 -10.23 33.68 17.04
C ASP A 371 -10.32 35.18 16.69
N ASP A 372 -9.21 35.82 16.30
CA ASP A 372 -9.13 37.30 16.22
C ASP A 372 -8.90 37.90 14.83
N ASN A 373 -9.05 37.15 13.73
CA ASN A 373 -8.89 37.75 12.39
C ASN A 373 -9.89 37.37 11.30
N LEU A 374 -11.00 36.72 11.63
CA LEU A 374 -12.11 36.53 10.68
C LEU A 374 -13.14 37.67 10.74
N GLN A 375 -12.69 38.91 10.48
CA GLN A 375 -13.61 40.03 10.17
C GLN A 375 -13.13 41.01 9.08
N ARG A 376 -12.12 40.69 8.26
CA ARG A 376 -11.79 41.54 7.09
C ARG A 376 -11.41 40.76 5.84
N LYS A 377 -12.42 40.44 5.02
CA LYS A 377 -12.56 40.79 3.59
C LYS A 377 -13.65 39.96 2.95
#